data_AF-A0A378X5N8-F1
#
_entry.id   AF-A0A378X5N8-F1
#
_cell.length_a   1.000
_cell.length_b   1.000
_cell.length_c   1.000
_cell.angle_alpha   90.00
_cell.angle_beta   90.00
_cell.angle_gamma   90.00
#
_symmetry.space_group_name_H-M   'P 1'
#
loop_
_entity.id
_entity.type
_entity.pdbx_description
1 polymer ?
#
loop_
_entity_poly.entity_id
_entity_poly.type
_entity_poly.pdbx_seq_one_letter_code
_entity_poly.pdbx_strand_id
1 'polypeptide(L)'
;MTRSGGEDLAGLEDHIITGLRGLAPPGWQRLEASFASTVVTESALFVVDDGDGPIRCQVSEEVWASVRRHRQVAAELRSEPWWRMVVRADADAAEVVVDHGAEPFPGEQLFAPQAYLADLEHYPRGRLPVWLAAYIGRGESQSRPPRAAWDRMRADRSAGVRAVPVTGELPDLRTLWARWAVLASAFVAVGSERGPRIGPSVGIFESAGHSGSTLTLLPGDRAVLSGGVWEAPALDLAYNGGGAMPNVFAGAPDWVADPVLNPRVMTGMLSFCFWWDGGQWYRGESAPMPECAAALPAVWTADTVARVVADVVENPSPDAAESLVSAAQAAAVTREAVVQVVGDDSRVDVPGALFQFVLADLIAGEVAGIGEAEALKLVRDHIRERGYDTADFPLTSLRATRVSVGWMVRSPVPDNDIALDRAVFYVADDGVVERSSTSVPLSVFVTDFERRFRLRVGGRI
;
A
#
# COMPACT_ATOMS: atom_id res chain seq x y z
N MET A 1 -0.12 45.00 -47.19
CA MET A 1 -1.01 43.97 -46.61
C MET A 1 -0.66 43.82 -45.15
N THR A 2 -1.50 44.43 -44.32
CA THR A 2 -1.42 44.54 -42.87
C THR A 2 -1.67 43.18 -42.22
N ARG A 3 -0.74 42.70 -41.38
CA ARG A 3 -0.98 41.58 -40.47
C ARG A 3 -2.13 41.97 -39.54
N SER A 4 -3.30 41.37 -39.74
CA SER A 4 -4.38 41.36 -38.76
C SER A 4 -3.82 40.83 -37.44
N GLY A 5 -4.02 41.56 -36.34
CA GLY A 5 -3.56 41.17 -35.01
C GLY A 5 -4.13 39.81 -34.64
N GLY A 6 -3.26 38.80 -34.54
CA GLY A 6 -3.62 37.55 -33.89
C GLY A 6 -3.68 37.81 -32.39
N GLU A 7 -4.82 37.56 -31.77
CA GLU A 7 -4.89 37.44 -30.31
C GLU A 7 -3.93 36.32 -29.88
N ASP A 8 -2.98 36.67 -29.02
CA ASP A 8 -2.08 35.71 -28.39
C ASP A 8 -2.78 35.07 -27.18
N LEU A 9 -2.35 33.87 -26.78
CA LEU A 9 -2.95 33.08 -25.70
C LEU A 9 -3.08 33.89 -24.41
N ALA A 10 -2.07 34.69 -24.06
CA ALA A 10 -2.08 35.55 -22.87
C ALA A 10 -3.26 36.54 -22.86
N GLY A 11 -3.63 37.11 -24.02
CA GLY A 11 -4.78 38.02 -24.09
C GLY A 11 -6.12 37.31 -23.87
N LEU A 12 -6.22 36.04 -24.30
CA LEU A 12 -7.39 35.21 -24.04
C LEU A 12 -7.45 34.78 -22.57
N GLU A 13 -6.31 34.47 -21.95
CA GLU A 13 -6.21 34.20 -20.51
C GLU A 13 -6.68 35.41 -19.68
N ASP A 14 -6.24 36.62 -20.02
CA ASP A 14 -6.66 37.86 -19.35
C ASP A 14 -8.18 38.10 -19.47
N HIS A 15 -8.78 37.82 -20.63
CA HIS A 15 -10.23 37.91 -20.81
C HIS A 15 -10.98 36.88 -19.96
N ILE A 16 -10.49 35.64 -19.91
CA ILE A 16 -11.07 34.57 -19.08
C ILE A 16 -11.01 34.96 -17.60
N ILE A 17 -9.84 35.38 -17.10
CA ILE A 17 -9.64 35.79 -15.71
C ILE A 17 -10.55 36.98 -15.36
N THR A 18 -10.56 38.01 -16.22
CA THR A 18 -11.40 39.20 -16.01
C THR A 18 -12.88 38.84 -15.95
N GLY A 19 -13.34 37.99 -16.87
CA GLY A 19 -14.73 37.52 -16.90
C GLY A 19 -15.11 36.71 -15.65
N LEU A 20 -14.24 35.80 -15.20
CA LEU A 20 -14.46 35.03 -13.97
C LEU A 20 -14.52 35.93 -12.73
N ARG A 21 -13.61 36.92 -12.61
CA ARG A 21 -13.65 37.90 -11.52
C ARG A 21 -14.93 38.73 -11.51
N GLY A 22 -15.48 39.06 -12.68
CA GLY A 22 -16.76 39.76 -12.81
C GLY A 22 -17.98 38.93 -12.38
N LEU A 23 -17.85 37.59 -12.38
CA LEU A 23 -18.90 36.67 -11.93
C LEU A 23 -18.79 36.30 -10.45
N ALA A 24 -17.67 36.60 -9.80
CA ALA A 24 -17.45 36.32 -8.40
C ALA A 24 -18.31 37.25 -7.50
N PRO A 25 -18.92 36.73 -6.42
CA PRO A 25 -19.69 37.55 -5.49
C PRO A 25 -18.81 38.60 -4.80
N PRO A 26 -19.38 39.74 -4.35
CA PRO A 26 -18.62 40.74 -3.59
C PRO A 26 -17.97 40.14 -2.35
N GLY A 27 -16.72 40.51 -2.08
CA GLY A 27 -15.98 40.02 -0.91
C GLY A 27 -15.25 38.68 -1.11
N TRP A 28 -15.26 38.13 -2.32
CA TRP A 28 -14.48 36.94 -2.66
C TRP A 28 -12.98 37.10 -2.34
N GLN A 29 -12.36 36.03 -1.88
CA GLN A 29 -10.93 35.99 -1.53
C GLN A 29 -10.14 35.16 -2.54
N ARG A 30 -10.71 34.02 -2.95
CA ARG A 30 -10.10 33.12 -3.93
C ARG A 30 -11.15 32.56 -4.86
N LEU A 31 -10.77 32.34 -6.11
CA LEU A 31 -11.58 31.64 -7.08
C LEU A 31 -10.77 30.55 -7.78
N GLU A 32 -11.45 29.47 -8.15
CA GLU A 32 -10.92 28.38 -8.95
C GLU A 32 -11.96 27.95 -9.99
N ALA A 33 -11.60 28.06 -11.27
CA ALA A 33 -12.41 27.60 -12.38
C ALA A 33 -11.68 26.49 -13.12
N SER A 34 -12.29 25.31 -13.21
CA SER A 34 -11.78 24.18 -13.97
C SER A 34 -12.67 23.93 -15.19
N PHE A 35 -12.11 24.05 -16.38
CA PHE A 35 -12.76 23.79 -17.66
C PHE A 35 -12.26 22.46 -18.22
N ALA A 36 -13.16 21.62 -18.70
CA ALA A 36 -12.85 20.44 -19.49
C ALA A 36 -13.52 20.57 -20.85
N SER A 37 -12.80 20.24 -21.93
CA SER A 37 -13.30 20.43 -23.30
C SER A 37 -12.75 19.38 -24.27
N THR A 38 -13.66 18.86 -25.08
CA THR A 38 -13.44 18.08 -26.30
C THR A 38 -14.20 18.74 -27.45
N VAL A 39 -14.08 18.23 -28.67
CA VAL A 39 -14.88 18.72 -29.81
C VAL A 39 -16.39 18.50 -29.68
N VAL A 40 -16.86 17.61 -28.81
CA VAL A 40 -18.30 17.28 -28.67
C VAL A 40 -18.90 17.55 -27.29
N THR A 41 -18.06 17.78 -26.28
CA THR A 41 -18.52 17.94 -24.89
C THR A 41 -17.61 18.90 -24.15
N GLU A 42 -18.23 19.74 -23.34
CA GLU A 42 -17.57 20.71 -22.48
C GLU A 42 -18.23 20.73 -21.10
N SER A 43 -17.46 21.07 -20.07
CA SER A 43 -17.91 21.14 -18.68
C SER A 43 -17.05 22.15 -17.92
N ALA A 44 -17.67 22.86 -16.97
CA ALA A 44 -16.97 23.78 -16.09
C ALA A 44 -17.42 23.61 -14.64
N LEU A 45 -16.43 23.58 -13.75
CA LEU A 45 -16.61 23.73 -12.31
C LEU A 45 -16.00 25.06 -11.90
N PHE A 46 -16.83 26.02 -11.51
CA PHE A 46 -16.38 27.31 -11.02
C PHE A 46 -16.77 27.47 -9.56
N VAL A 47 -15.77 27.58 -8.69
CA VAL A 47 -15.92 27.70 -7.24
C VAL A 47 -15.25 28.98 -6.77
N VAL A 48 -15.94 29.72 -5.92
CA VAL A 48 -15.44 30.94 -5.28
C VAL A 48 -15.53 30.78 -3.77
N ASP A 49 -14.48 31.17 -3.05
CA ASP A 49 -14.45 31.24 -1.60
C ASP A 49 -14.51 32.71 -1.16
N ASP A 50 -15.50 33.04 -0.34
CA ASP A 50 -15.71 34.37 0.24
C ASP A 50 -15.31 34.46 1.73
N GLY A 51 -14.78 33.39 2.31
CA GLY A 51 -14.40 33.27 3.72
C GLY A 51 -15.42 32.54 4.59
N ASP A 52 -16.67 32.39 4.14
CA ASP A 52 -17.69 31.57 4.82
C ASP A 52 -17.78 30.15 4.23
N GLY A 53 -17.13 29.92 3.07
CA GLY A 53 -16.95 28.62 2.46
C GLY A 53 -17.06 28.66 0.92
N PRO A 54 -16.83 27.53 0.25
CA PRO A 54 -16.86 27.46 -1.21
C PRO A 54 -18.29 27.53 -1.77
N ILE A 55 -18.54 28.45 -2.69
CA ILE A 55 -19.78 28.64 -3.43
C ILE A 55 -19.57 28.28 -4.90
N ARG A 56 -20.49 27.49 -5.48
CA ARG A 56 -20.46 27.15 -6.91
C ARG A 56 -21.14 28.25 -7.73
N CYS A 57 -20.43 28.78 -8.71
CA CYS A 57 -20.89 29.84 -9.62
C CYS A 57 -21.12 29.28 -11.03
N GLN A 58 -21.99 29.94 -11.80
CA GLN A 58 -22.19 29.63 -13.22
C GLN A 58 -21.21 30.42 -14.07
N VAL A 59 -20.65 29.78 -15.10
CA VAL A 59 -19.78 30.45 -16.07
C VAL A 59 -20.62 31.05 -17.19
N SER A 60 -20.34 32.30 -17.57
CA SER A 60 -21.03 32.98 -18.68
C SER A 60 -20.58 32.45 -20.04
N GLU A 61 -21.44 32.62 -21.05
CA GLU A 61 -21.11 32.23 -22.44
C GLU A 61 -19.93 33.03 -23.00
N GLU A 62 -19.71 34.27 -22.55
CA GLU A 62 -18.56 35.10 -22.97
C GLU A 62 -17.22 34.50 -22.49
N VAL A 63 -17.19 34.00 -21.25
CA VAL A 63 -16.01 33.28 -20.72
C VAL A 63 -15.82 31.98 -21.49
N TRP A 64 -16.90 31.22 -21.72
CA TRP A 64 -16.83 30.00 -22.54
C TRP A 64 -16.32 30.26 -23.96
N ALA A 65 -16.77 31.32 -24.62
CA ALA A 65 -16.29 31.70 -25.94
C ALA A 65 -14.77 31.97 -25.93
N SER A 66 -14.27 32.64 -24.89
CA SER A 66 -12.83 32.88 -24.70
C SER A 66 -12.06 31.59 -24.46
N VAL A 67 -12.58 30.68 -23.64
CA VAL A 67 -12.00 29.35 -23.38
C VAL A 67 -11.93 28.49 -24.66
N ARG A 68 -13.02 28.43 -25.44
CA ARG A 68 -13.05 27.69 -26.72
C ARG A 68 -12.06 28.29 -27.71
N ARG A 69 -11.98 29.63 -27.80
CA ARG A 69 -11.03 30.31 -28.67
C ARG A 69 -9.59 30.04 -28.25
N HIS A 70 -9.30 30.08 -26.95
CA HIS A 70 -7.99 29.72 -26.42
C HIS A 70 -7.63 28.29 -26.80
N ARG A 71 -8.53 27.32 -26.63
CA ARG A 71 -8.28 25.92 -27.00
C ARG A 71 -7.94 25.78 -28.48
N GLN A 72 -8.68 26.48 -29.35
CA GLN A 72 -8.44 26.48 -30.79
C GLN A 72 -7.05 27.04 -31.13
N VAL A 73 -6.69 28.22 -30.60
CA VAL A 73 -5.38 28.84 -30.85
C VAL A 73 -4.24 27.96 -30.31
N ALA A 74 -4.44 27.32 -29.14
CA ALA A 74 -3.46 26.38 -28.59
C ALA A 74 -3.25 25.16 -29.51
N ALA A 75 -4.32 24.63 -30.11
CA ALA A 75 -4.25 23.53 -31.06
C ALA A 75 -3.46 23.93 -32.33
N GLU A 76 -3.66 25.14 -32.84
CA GLU A 76 -2.95 25.66 -34.02
C GLU A 76 -1.46 25.86 -33.76
N LEU A 77 -1.07 26.32 -32.56
CA LEU A 77 0.32 26.61 -32.20
C LEU A 77 1.13 25.36 -31.84
N ARG A 78 0.52 24.41 -31.13
CA ARG A 78 1.22 23.25 -30.55
C ARG A 78 0.83 21.91 -31.16
N SER A 79 -0.08 21.91 -32.14
CA SER A 79 -0.69 20.72 -32.76
C SER A 79 -1.43 19.79 -31.78
N GLU A 80 -1.63 20.20 -30.53
CA GLU A 80 -2.32 19.43 -29.51
C GLU A 80 -3.14 20.37 -28.60
N PRO A 81 -4.49 20.34 -28.66
CA PRO A 81 -5.30 21.10 -27.72
C PRO A 81 -5.18 20.50 -26.32
N TRP A 82 -5.31 21.31 -25.29
CA TRP A 82 -5.50 20.81 -23.94
C TRP A 82 -6.90 20.17 -23.79
N TRP A 83 -7.04 19.26 -22.82
CA TRP A 83 -8.36 18.70 -22.45
C TRP A 83 -8.93 19.36 -21.21
N ARG A 84 -8.06 19.87 -20.32
CA ARG A 84 -8.47 20.62 -19.14
C ARG A 84 -7.67 21.92 -19.00
N MET A 85 -8.33 22.96 -18.51
CA MET A 85 -7.73 24.24 -18.13
C MET A 85 -8.19 24.57 -16.71
N VAL A 86 -7.25 24.95 -15.85
CA VAL A 86 -7.52 25.40 -14.48
C VAL A 86 -7.07 26.83 -14.35
N VAL A 87 -7.98 27.69 -13.92
CA VAL A 87 -7.72 29.09 -13.59
C VAL A 87 -7.85 29.24 -12.09
N ARG A 88 -6.80 29.73 -11.44
CA ARG A 88 -6.82 30.11 -10.03
C ARG A 88 -6.53 31.59 -9.94
N ALA A 89 -7.31 32.31 -9.15
CA ALA A 89 -7.03 33.71 -8.91
C ALA A 89 -7.39 34.12 -7.49
N ASP A 90 -6.65 35.10 -6.99
CA ASP A 90 -6.97 35.92 -5.84
C ASP A 90 -6.96 37.41 -6.27
N ALA A 91 -6.98 38.31 -5.30
CA ALA A 91 -6.97 39.76 -5.55
C ALA A 91 -5.72 40.23 -6.33
N ASP A 92 -4.57 39.58 -6.11
CA ASP A 92 -3.26 40.07 -6.55
C ASP A 92 -2.67 39.21 -7.68
N ALA A 93 -3.00 37.93 -7.73
CA ALA A 93 -2.43 36.97 -8.63
C ALA A 93 -3.49 36.17 -9.39
N ALA A 94 -3.13 35.72 -10.59
CA ALA A 94 -3.87 34.74 -11.36
C ALA A 94 -2.91 33.77 -12.03
N GLU A 95 -3.29 32.50 -12.07
CA GLU A 95 -2.56 31.42 -12.69
C GLU A 95 -3.50 30.66 -13.62
N VAL A 96 -3.04 30.39 -14.85
CA VAL A 96 -3.72 29.51 -15.80
C VAL A 96 -2.82 28.32 -16.09
N VAL A 97 -3.34 27.12 -15.85
CA VAL A 97 -2.64 25.86 -16.10
C VAL A 97 -3.47 25.03 -17.07
N VAL A 98 -2.85 24.58 -18.15
CA VAL A 98 -3.47 23.66 -19.10
C VAL A 98 -2.95 22.24 -18.91
N ASP A 99 -3.84 21.27 -19.04
CA ASP A 99 -3.59 19.86 -18.80
C ASP A 99 -4.03 19.03 -20.01
N HIS A 100 -3.10 18.19 -20.46
CA HIS A 100 -3.23 17.30 -21.60
C HIS A 100 -3.55 15.86 -21.17
N GLY A 101 -4.03 15.65 -19.94
CA GLY A 101 -4.35 14.36 -19.35
C GLY A 101 -3.16 13.74 -18.60
N ALA A 102 -2.31 14.57 -17.99
CA ALA A 102 -1.19 14.05 -17.20
C ALA A 102 -1.67 13.13 -16.05
N GLU A 103 -2.86 13.42 -15.51
CA GLU A 103 -3.56 12.62 -14.52
C GLU A 103 -5.03 12.37 -14.94
N PRO A 104 -5.71 11.37 -14.36
CA PRO A 104 -7.13 11.14 -14.61
C PRO A 104 -7.97 12.35 -14.19
N PHE A 105 -8.85 12.80 -15.06
CA PHE A 105 -9.71 13.95 -14.76
C PHE A 105 -10.70 13.63 -13.63
N PRO A 106 -10.97 14.58 -12.72
CA PRO A 106 -11.86 14.34 -11.58
C PRO A 106 -13.33 14.50 -11.96
N GLY A 107 -14.21 13.67 -11.37
CA GLY A 107 -15.66 13.87 -11.32
C GLY A 107 -16.30 14.26 -12.66
N GLU A 108 -16.99 15.40 -12.68
CA GLU A 108 -17.72 15.94 -13.84
C GLU A 108 -16.81 16.42 -15.00
N GLN A 109 -15.49 16.32 -14.85
CA GLN A 109 -14.51 16.64 -15.89
C GLN A 109 -14.01 15.41 -16.65
N LEU A 110 -14.30 14.20 -16.15
CA LEU A 110 -14.07 12.96 -16.87
C LEU A 110 -15.27 12.68 -17.77
N PHE A 111 -15.11 12.91 -19.08
CA PHE A 111 -16.16 12.65 -20.06
C PHE A 111 -16.23 11.17 -20.43
N ALA A 112 -17.31 10.79 -21.10
CA ALA A 112 -17.42 9.45 -21.66
C ALA A 112 -16.31 9.20 -22.71
N PRO A 113 -15.82 7.96 -22.87
CA PRO A 113 -14.77 7.60 -23.83
C PRO A 113 -14.98 8.14 -25.25
N GLN A 114 -16.24 8.19 -25.71
CA GLN A 114 -16.60 8.64 -27.06
C GLN A 114 -16.25 10.11 -27.31
N ALA A 115 -16.28 10.95 -26.26
CA ALA A 115 -15.91 12.36 -26.38
C ALA A 115 -14.42 12.53 -26.68
N TYR A 116 -13.57 11.76 -26.00
CA TYR A 116 -12.13 11.76 -26.25
C TYR A 116 -11.79 11.13 -27.61
N LEU A 117 -12.48 10.07 -28.02
CA LEU A 117 -12.30 9.47 -29.35
C LEU A 117 -12.64 10.45 -30.47
N ALA A 118 -13.74 11.20 -30.36
CA ALA A 118 -14.11 12.23 -31.33
C ALA A 118 -13.07 13.37 -31.36
N ASP A 119 -12.55 13.76 -30.19
CA ASP A 119 -11.49 14.77 -30.11
C ASP A 119 -10.19 14.30 -30.77
N LEU A 120 -9.82 13.03 -30.61
CA LEU A 120 -8.64 12.42 -31.24
C LEU A 120 -8.81 12.19 -32.75
N GLU A 121 -10.03 12.02 -33.24
CA GLU A 121 -10.31 11.98 -34.68
C GLU A 121 -10.07 13.36 -35.32
N HIS A 122 -10.45 14.44 -34.62
CA HIS A 122 -10.27 15.81 -35.10
C HIS A 122 -8.86 16.37 -34.85
N TYR A 123 -8.26 16.04 -33.71
CA TYR A 123 -6.91 16.41 -33.31
C TYR A 123 -6.07 15.15 -32.99
N PRO A 124 -5.54 14.45 -34.02
CA PRO A 124 -4.79 13.22 -33.84
C PRO A 124 -3.54 13.42 -32.99
N ARG A 125 -3.29 12.48 -32.06
CA ARG A 125 -2.08 12.43 -31.22
C ARG A 125 -1.29 11.16 -31.48
N GLY A 126 0.04 11.28 -31.48
CA GLY A 126 0.93 10.14 -31.68
C GLY A 126 1.04 9.22 -30.47
N ARG A 127 0.78 9.74 -29.26
CA ARG A 127 0.82 9.00 -28.00
C ARG A 127 -0.13 9.62 -26.99
N LEU A 128 -0.76 8.78 -26.18
CA LEU A 128 -1.66 9.17 -25.10
C LEU A 128 -1.05 8.76 -23.74
N PRO A 129 -1.36 9.47 -22.66
CA PRO A 129 -1.18 8.94 -21.30
C PRO A 129 -1.82 7.56 -21.19
N VAL A 130 -1.14 6.62 -20.54
CA VAL A 130 -1.56 5.20 -20.51
C VAL A 130 -2.97 5.05 -19.93
N TRP A 131 -3.29 5.82 -18.87
CA TRP A 131 -4.63 5.79 -18.27
C TRP A 131 -5.72 6.19 -19.26
N LEU A 132 -5.48 7.19 -20.09
CA LEU A 132 -6.46 7.68 -21.05
C LEU A 132 -6.58 6.70 -22.22
N ALA A 133 -5.46 6.15 -22.69
CA ALA A 133 -5.43 5.13 -23.73
C ALA A 133 -6.19 3.86 -23.31
N ALA A 134 -6.05 3.46 -22.05
CA ALA A 134 -6.80 2.38 -21.43
C ALA A 134 -8.29 2.74 -21.27
N TYR A 135 -8.60 3.94 -20.78
CA TYR A 135 -9.97 4.43 -20.57
C TYR A 135 -10.79 4.51 -21.85
N ILE A 136 -10.19 4.96 -22.96
CA ILE A 136 -10.87 4.99 -24.27
C ILE A 136 -10.87 3.63 -24.98
N GLY A 137 -10.18 2.64 -24.42
CA GLY A 137 -10.32 1.23 -24.77
C GLY A 137 -9.84 0.87 -26.18
N ARG A 138 -8.54 1.02 -26.45
CA ARG A 138 -7.87 0.37 -27.60
C ARG A 138 -7.37 -1.06 -27.31
N GLY A 139 -7.60 -1.59 -26.11
CA GLY A 139 -7.17 -2.94 -25.70
C GLY A 139 -8.33 -3.84 -25.28
N GLU A 140 -8.14 -5.16 -25.40
CA GLU A 140 -9.04 -6.14 -24.78
C GLU A 140 -9.10 -5.90 -23.26
N SER A 141 -10.30 -6.05 -22.68
CA SER A 141 -10.45 -5.96 -21.22
C SER A 141 -9.53 -6.97 -20.56
N GLN A 142 -8.75 -6.52 -19.57
CA GLN A 142 -7.93 -7.40 -18.74
C GLN A 142 -8.77 -8.22 -17.74
N SER A 143 -10.09 -7.98 -17.69
CA SER A 143 -11.02 -8.73 -16.82
C SER A 143 -10.86 -10.23 -17.02
N ARG A 144 -10.75 -10.92 -15.90
CA ARG A 144 -10.63 -12.37 -15.78
C ARG A 144 -11.71 -12.89 -14.81
N PRO A 145 -12.99 -12.92 -15.23
CA PRO A 145 -14.05 -13.47 -14.39
C PRO A 145 -13.79 -14.96 -14.09
N PRO A 146 -14.33 -15.53 -13.00
CA PRO A 146 -14.01 -16.90 -12.58
C PRO A 146 -14.16 -17.97 -13.68
N ARG A 147 -15.18 -17.86 -14.53
CA ARG A 147 -15.36 -18.77 -15.67
C ARG A 147 -14.23 -18.65 -16.71
N ALA A 148 -13.85 -17.42 -17.04
CA ALA A 148 -12.74 -17.18 -17.96
C ALA A 148 -11.40 -17.62 -17.35
N ALA A 149 -11.21 -17.46 -16.04
CA ALA A 149 -10.05 -17.95 -15.32
C ALA A 149 -9.90 -19.47 -15.44
N TRP A 150 -11.00 -20.21 -15.24
CA TRP A 150 -11.06 -21.66 -15.40
C TRP A 150 -10.75 -22.10 -16.83
N ASP A 151 -11.42 -21.49 -17.83
CA ASP A 151 -11.24 -21.84 -19.23
C ASP A 151 -9.79 -21.55 -19.70
N ARG A 152 -9.22 -20.41 -19.29
CA ARG A 152 -7.83 -20.04 -19.59
C ARG A 152 -6.84 -20.98 -18.92
N MET A 153 -7.02 -21.33 -17.64
CA MET A 153 -6.16 -22.29 -16.95
C MET A 153 -6.11 -23.64 -17.69
N ARG A 154 -7.25 -24.11 -18.20
CA ARG A 154 -7.32 -25.34 -18.99
C ARG A 154 -6.60 -25.21 -20.33
N ALA A 155 -6.79 -24.08 -21.02
CA ALA A 155 -6.12 -23.79 -22.28
C ALA A 155 -4.59 -23.75 -22.09
N ASP A 156 -4.10 -23.02 -21.09
CA ASP A 156 -2.68 -22.90 -20.75
C ASP A 156 -2.08 -24.28 -20.43
N ARG A 157 -2.78 -25.10 -19.63
CA ARG A 157 -2.35 -26.47 -19.33
C ARG A 157 -2.25 -27.33 -20.60
N SER A 158 -3.20 -27.20 -21.52
CA SER A 158 -3.18 -27.95 -22.79
C SER A 158 -2.09 -27.46 -23.75
N ALA A 159 -1.77 -26.17 -23.71
CA ALA A 159 -0.71 -25.54 -24.50
C ALA A 159 0.68 -25.66 -23.85
N GLY A 160 0.78 -26.20 -22.64
CA GLY A 160 2.04 -26.31 -21.90
C GLY A 160 2.55 -24.98 -21.34
N VAL A 161 1.71 -23.92 -21.31
CA VAL A 161 2.02 -22.64 -20.69
C VAL A 161 2.07 -22.83 -19.17
N ARG A 162 3.17 -22.41 -18.55
CA ARG A 162 3.40 -22.58 -17.11
C ARG A 162 3.74 -21.25 -16.46
N ALA A 163 3.33 -21.12 -15.21
CA ALA A 163 3.75 -20.05 -14.33
C ALA A 163 5.27 -20.05 -14.13
N VAL A 164 5.85 -18.86 -14.00
CA VAL A 164 7.27 -18.67 -13.66
C VAL A 164 7.40 -18.55 -12.15
N PRO A 165 8.18 -19.41 -11.47
CA PRO A 165 8.45 -19.26 -10.05
C PRO A 165 9.31 -18.01 -9.80
N VAL A 166 8.98 -17.28 -8.75
CA VAL A 166 9.65 -16.03 -8.36
C VAL A 166 10.57 -16.31 -7.19
N THR A 167 11.88 -16.13 -7.39
CA THR A 167 12.92 -16.48 -6.41
C THR A 167 13.77 -15.27 -6.07
N GLY A 168 13.80 -14.87 -4.78
CA GLY A 168 14.65 -13.78 -4.29
C GLY A 168 14.16 -12.36 -4.63
N GLU A 169 13.03 -12.22 -5.32
CA GLU A 169 12.44 -10.93 -5.70
C GLU A 169 11.43 -10.41 -4.65
N LEU A 170 10.79 -11.32 -3.91
CA LEU A 170 9.80 -11.01 -2.88
C LEU A 170 10.10 -11.79 -1.60
N PRO A 171 9.86 -11.20 -0.41
CA PRO A 171 9.78 -11.97 0.83
C PRO A 171 8.70 -13.06 0.75
N ASP A 172 8.79 -14.07 1.63
CA ASP A 172 7.69 -15.01 1.81
C ASP A 172 6.39 -14.28 2.22
N LEU A 173 5.24 -14.92 1.98
CA LEU A 173 3.94 -14.30 2.20
C LEU A 173 3.75 -13.74 3.62
N ARG A 174 4.17 -14.48 4.65
CA ARG A 174 3.99 -14.06 6.04
C ARG A 174 4.86 -12.86 6.38
N THR A 175 6.12 -12.88 5.93
CA THR A 175 7.06 -11.77 6.10
C THR A 175 6.57 -10.52 5.37
N LEU A 176 6.09 -10.66 4.13
CA LEU A 176 5.56 -9.56 3.34
C LEU A 176 4.31 -8.96 4.00
N TRP A 177 3.38 -9.80 4.48
CA TRP A 177 2.18 -9.36 5.20
C TRP A 177 2.51 -8.60 6.49
N ALA A 178 3.42 -9.15 7.30
CA ALA A 178 3.84 -8.53 8.55
C ALA A 178 4.47 -7.14 8.33
N ARG A 179 5.35 -7.02 7.33
CA ARG A 179 6.00 -5.75 7.00
C ARG A 179 5.01 -4.72 6.45
N TRP A 180 4.03 -5.16 5.67
CA TRP A 180 2.94 -4.30 5.22
C TRP A 180 2.14 -3.74 6.40
N ALA A 181 1.81 -4.58 7.38
CA ALA A 181 1.09 -4.19 8.58
C ALA A 181 1.86 -3.19 9.45
N VAL A 182 3.18 -3.37 9.59
CA VAL A 182 4.05 -2.42 10.30
C VAL A 182 4.01 -1.03 9.64
N LEU A 183 4.17 -0.97 8.32
CA LEU A 183 4.09 0.29 7.60
C LEU A 183 2.69 0.90 7.73
N ALA A 184 1.63 0.11 7.57
CA ALA A 184 0.26 0.59 7.73
C ALA A 184 0.02 1.17 9.13
N SER A 185 0.51 0.49 10.17
CA SER A 185 0.43 0.95 11.56
C SER A 185 1.10 2.31 11.75
N ALA A 186 2.31 2.52 11.22
CA ALA A 186 3.03 3.79 11.37
C ALA A 186 2.30 4.96 10.68
N PHE A 187 1.81 4.75 9.45
CA PHE A 187 1.07 5.79 8.72
C PHE A 187 -0.26 6.14 9.40
N VAL A 188 -0.97 5.14 9.95
CA VAL A 188 -2.21 5.38 10.70
C VAL A 188 -1.92 6.11 12.01
N ALA A 189 -0.84 5.75 12.72
CA ALA A 189 -0.47 6.39 13.99
C ALA A 189 -0.30 7.91 13.86
N VAL A 190 0.27 8.38 12.75
CA VAL A 190 0.49 9.82 12.50
C VAL A 190 -0.71 10.51 11.83
N GLY A 191 -1.85 9.81 11.69
CA GLY A 191 -3.05 10.35 11.06
C GLY A 191 -2.90 10.63 9.56
N SER A 192 -1.94 9.98 8.88
CA SER A 192 -1.76 10.17 7.44
C SER A 192 -2.95 9.59 6.69
N GLU A 193 -3.61 10.37 5.84
CA GLU A 193 -4.69 9.89 4.97
C GLU A 193 -4.18 8.98 3.84
N ARG A 194 -2.87 8.98 3.58
CA ARG A 194 -2.21 8.20 2.52
C ARG A 194 -1.37 7.07 3.10
N GLY A 195 -0.78 6.27 2.21
CA GLY A 195 0.11 5.17 2.56
C GLY A 195 -0.58 3.80 2.68
N PRO A 196 0.14 2.77 3.12
CA PRO A 196 -0.39 1.41 3.18
C PRO A 196 -1.51 1.27 4.22
N ARG A 197 -2.43 0.36 3.96
CA ARG A 197 -3.53 -0.03 4.84
C ARG A 197 -3.70 -1.53 4.89
N ILE A 198 -4.17 -2.01 6.02
CA ILE A 198 -4.66 -3.36 6.23
C ILE A 198 -6.18 -3.30 6.42
N GLY A 199 -6.89 -4.11 5.63
CA GLY A 199 -8.26 -4.53 5.85
C GLY A 199 -8.33 -6.03 6.10
N PRO A 200 -9.53 -6.59 6.37
CA PRO A 200 -9.70 -8.03 6.54
C PRO A 200 -9.17 -8.82 5.33
N SER A 201 -8.08 -9.57 5.51
CA SER A 201 -7.42 -10.36 4.44
C SER A 201 -6.92 -9.54 3.23
N VAL A 202 -6.79 -8.22 3.34
CA VAL A 202 -6.36 -7.38 2.22
C VAL A 202 -5.40 -6.28 2.66
N GLY A 203 -4.28 -6.16 1.96
CA GLY A 203 -3.35 -5.03 2.05
C GLY A 203 -3.55 -4.12 0.83
N ILE A 204 -3.69 -2.82 1.05
CA ILE A 204 -3.88 -1.83 -0.01
C ILE A 204 -2.79 -0.77 0.11
N PHE A 205 -2.20 -0.40 -1.03
CA PHE A 205 -1.21 0.66 -1.11
C PHE A 205 -1.37 1.41 -2.42
N GLU A 206 -1.40 2.73 -2.32
CA GLU A 206 -1.32 3.64 -3.45
C GLU A 206 -0.25 4.68 -3.13
N SER A 207 0.70 4.85 -4.03
CA SER A 207 1.74 5.87 -3.93
C SER A 207 1.23 7.23 -4.40
N ALA A 208 1.96 8.29 -4.08
CA ALA A 208 1.64 9.63 -4.58
C ALA A 208 1.71 9.74 -6.11
N GLY A 209 2.40 8.83 -6.79
CA GLY A 209 2.54 8.79 -8.25
C GLY A 209 1.56 7.83 -8.93
N HIS A 210 0.38 7.58 -8.34
CA HIS A 210 -0.68 6.72 -8.91
C HIS A 210 -0.27 5.29 -9.26
N SER A 211 0.86 4.83 -8.72
CA SER A 211 1.27 3.43 -8.73
C SER A 211 0.79 2.78 -7.44
N GLY A 212 0.26 1.57 -7.53
CA GLY A 212 -0.30 0.91 -6.36
C GLY A 212 -0.56 -0.57 -6.55
N SER A 213 -0.82 -1.24 -5.44
CA SER A 213 -1.08 -2.67 -5.41
C SER A 213 -2.03 -3.08 -4.31
N THR A 214 -2.60 -4.26 -4.52
CA THR A 214 -3.43 -4.97 -3.56
C THR A 214 -2.81 -6.33 -3.33
N LEU A 215 -2.63 -6.68 -2.06
CA LEU A 215 -2.33 -8.04 -1.61
C LEU A 215 -3.59 -8.64 -0.99
N THR A 216 -4.14 -9.69 -1.59
CA THR A 216 -5.32 -10.40 -1.07
C THR A 216 -4.90 -11.76 -0.55
N LEU A 217 -5.12 -12.01 0.73
CA LEU A 217 -4.92 -13.32 1.35
C LEU A 217 -6.14 -14.21 1.10
N LEU A 218 -5.89 -15.48 0.82
CA LEU A 218 -6.90 -16.48 0.51
C LEU A 218 -6.72 -17.73 1.39
N PRO A 219 -7.79 -18.51 1.63
CA PRO A 219 -7.68 -19.78 2.32
C PRO A 219 -6.71 -20.74 1.63
N GLY A 220 -6.09 -21.60 2.44
CA GLY A 220 -5.23 -22.68 1.94
C GLY A 220 -3.81 -22.24 1.58
N ASP A 221 -3.24 -21.29 2.32
CA ASP A 221 -1.90 -20.72 2.09
C ASP A 221 -1.75 -20.17 0.66
N ARG A 222 -2.69 -19.28 0.30
CA ARG A 222 -2.76 -18.64 -1.01
C ARG A 222 -2.83 -17.13 -0.86
N ALA A 223 -2.30 -16.43 -1.83
CA ALA A 223 -2.48 -14.98 -1.93
C ALA A 223 -2.32 -14.51 -3.37
N VAL A 224 -2.82 -13.31 -3.64
CA VAL A 224 -2.59 -12.60 -4.90
C VAL A 224 -2.07 -11.21 -4.59
N LEU A 225 -0.90 -10.87 -5.15
CA LEU A 225 -0.34 -9.53 -5.15
C LEU A 225 -0.43 -8.99 -6.58
N SER A 226 -1.30 -8.00 -6.80
CA SER A 226 -1.55 -7.47 -8.14
C SER A 226 -1.68 -5.96 -8.10
N GLY A 227 -1.38 -5.28 -9.20
CA GLY A 227 -1.33 -3.83 -9.21
C GLY A 227 -0.89 -3.24 -10.54
N GLY A 228 -0.63 -1.93 -10.51
CA GLY A 228 -0.22 -1.15 -11.66
C GLY A 228 0.90 -0.17 -11.32
N VAL A 229 1.94 -0.16 -12.15
CA VAL A 229 2.90 0.94 -12.19
C VAL A 229 2.33 2.03 -13.10
N TRP A 230 2.39 3.27 -12.65
CA TRP A 230 1.97 4.42 -13.44
C TRP A 230 2.83 4.53 -14.70
N GLU A 231 2.21 4.72 -15.86
CA GLU A 231 2.90 4.75 -17.16
C GLU A 231 3.79 3.51 -17.41
N ALA A 232 3.35 2.32 -16.95
CA ALA A 232 4.08 1.07 -17.13
C ALA A 232 4.51 0.86 -18.60
N PRO A 233 5.81 0.62 -18.90
CA PRO A 233 6.30 0.51 -20.27
C PRO A 233 5.58 -0.56 -21.11
N ALA A 234 5.21 -1.69 -20.50
CA ALA A 234 4.47 -2.75 -21.18
C ALA A 234 3.06 -2.32 -21.60
N LEU A 235 2.37 -1.54 -20.76
CA LEU A 235 1.04 -1.01 -21.09
C LEU A 235 1.13 0.13 -22.11
N ASP A 236 2.13 1.01 -22.00
CA ASP A 236 2.39 2.04 -23.00
C ASP A 236 2.66 1.43 -24.39
N LEU A 237 3.47 0.37 -24.46
CA LEU A 237 3.70 -0.34 -25.71
C LEU A 237 2.42 -0.99 -26.25
N ALA A 238 1.59 -1.59 -25.38
CA ALA A 238 0.33 -2.22 -25.79
C ALA A 238 -0.69 -1.18 -26.31
N TYR A 239 -0.86 -0.08 -25.60
CA TYR A 239 -1.89 0.91 -25.92
C TYR A 239 -1.48 1.94 -26.98
N ASN A 240 -0.22 2.40 -26.96
CA ASN A 240 0.28 3.43 -27.86
C ASN A 240 1.17 2.88 -28.97
N GLY A 241 1.93 1.81 -28.71
CA GLY A 241 2.90 1.25 -29.65
C GLY A 241 2.40 0.12 -30.55
N GLY A 242 1.14 -0.33 -30.37
CA GLY A 242 0.59 -1.47 -31.10
C GLY A 242 1.17 -2.84 -30.70
N GLY A 243 1.83 -2.91 -29.54
CA GLY A 243 2.31 -4.16 -28.97
C GLY A 243 1.17 -5.05 -28.47
N ALA A 244 1.48 -6.31 -28.19
CA ALA A 244 0.53 -7.21 -27.55
C ALA A 244 0.31 -6.81 -26.08
N MET A 245 -0.92 -6.96 -25.60
CA MET A 245 -1.23 -6.82 -24.18
C MET A 245 -0.47 -7.90 -23.38
N PRO A 246 0.27 -7.54 -22.30
CA PRO A 246 0.99 -8.54 -21.50
C PRO A 246 0.02 -9.55 -20.88
N ASN A 247 0.32 -10.85 -21.05
CA ASN A 247 -0.45 -11.91 -20.44
C ASN A 247 0.02 -12.16 -18.99
N VAL A 248 -0.29 -11.20 -18.12
CA VAL A 248 0.08 -11.24 -16.69
C VAL A 248 -0.47 -12.46 -15.94
N PHE A 249 -1.47 -13.14 -16.52
CA PHE A 249 -2.12 -14.34 -15.98
C PHE A 249 -1.64 -15.65 -16.62
N ALA A 250 -0.61 -15.63 -17.46
CA ALA A 250 -0.08 -16.84 -18.10
C ALA A 250 0.24 -17.93 -17.06
N GLY A 251 -0.39 -19.10 -17.20
CA GLY A 251 -0.19 -20.25 -16.31
C GLY A 251 -0.80 -20.08 -14.91
N ALA A 252 -1.59 -19.02 -14.67
CA ALA A 252 -2.22 -18.79 -13.38
C ALA A 252 -3.39 -19.75 -13.12
N PRO A 253 -3.59 -20.21 -11.88
CA PRO A 253 -4.70 -21.06 -11.52
C PRO A 253 -6.05 -20.34 -11.64
N ASP A 254 -7.13 -21.11 -11.58
CA ASP A 254 -8.51 -20.65 -11.74
C ASP A 254 -8.99 -19.70 -10.62
N TRP A 255 -8.39 -19.80 -9.43
CA TRP A 255 -8.70 -18.92 -8.30
C TRP A 255 -8.02 -17.53 -8.38
N VAL A 256 -7.10 -17.31 -9.32
CA VAL A 256 -6.58 -15.97 -9.64
C VAL A 256 -7.58 -15.32 -10.61
N ALA A 257 -8.61 -14.66 -10.08
CA ALA A 257 -9.72 -14.10 -10.84
C ALA A 257 -10.13 -12.74 -10.28
N ASP A 258 -10.96 -11.99 -11.02
CA ASP A 258 -11.36 -10.61 -10.70
C ASP A 258 -11.64 -10.30 -9.21
N PRO A 259 -12.37 -11.14 -8.43
CA PRO A 259 -12.70 -10.82 -7.03
C PRO A 259 -11.49 -10.70 -6.09
N VAL A 260 -10.34 -11.23 -6.48
CA VAL A 260 -9.10 -11.25 -5.66
C VAL A 260 -7.99 -10.40 -6.29
N LEU A 261 -8.30 -9.70 -7.38
CA LEU A 261 -7.36 -8.86 -8.12
C LEU A 261 -7.51 -7.40 -7.75
N ASN A 262 -6.45 -6.63 -7.98
CA ASN A 262 -6.50 -5.19 -7.88
C ASN A 262 -7.52 -4.63 -8.89
N PRO A 263 -8.35 -3.64 -8.51
CA PRO A 263 -9.39 -3.08 -9.36
C PRO A 263 -8.92 -2.55 -10.73
N ARG A 264 -7.61 -2.26 -10.89
CA ARG A 264 -7.00 -1.88 -12.16
C ARG A 264 -7.21 -2.91 -13.28
N VAL A 265 -7.52 -4.17 -12.95
CA VAL A 265 -7.93 -5.18 -13.94
C VAL A 265 -9.16 -4.75 -14.74
N MET A 266 -10.08 -4.00 -14.13
CA MET A 266 -11.30 -3.52 -14.79
C MET A 266 -11.07 -2.30 -15.67
N THR A 267 -10.01 -1.54 -15.39
CA THR A 267 -9.68 -0.30 -16.13
C THR A 267 -8.58 -0.51 -17.18
N GLY A 268 -8.07 -1.74 -17.34
CA GLY A 268 -6.95 -2.03 -18.25
C GLY A 268 -5.59 -1.53 -17.74
N MET A 269 -5.51 -1.15 -16.46
CA MET A 269 -4.32 -0.56 -15.85
C MET A 269 -3.52 -1.56 -15.03
N LEU A 270 -3.84 -2.86 -15.11
CA LEU A 270 -3.10 -3.89 -14.40
C LEU A 270 -1.79 -4.17 -15.16
N SER A 271 -0.65 -3.88 -14.54
CA SER A 271 0.66 -4.10 -15.15
C SER A 271 1.38 -5.32 -14.58
N PHE A 272 0.93 -5.85 -13.43
CA PHE A 272 1.48 -7.07 -12.85
C PHE A 272 0.48 -7.85 -12.00
N CYS A 273 0.73 -9.16 -11.91
CA CYS A 273 0.04 -10.11 -11.05
C CYS A 273 1.02 -11.21 -10.61
N PHE A 274 1.20 -11.33 -9.31
CA PHE A 274 1.93 -12.38 -8.62
C PHE A 274 0.94 -13.17 -7.76
N TRP A 275 1.14 -14.47 -7.63
CA TRP A 275 0.32 -15.29 -6.73
C TRP A 275 1.19 -16.24 -5.91
N TRP A 276 0.81 -16.40 -4.66
CA TRP A 276 1.41 -17.33 -3.73
C TRP A 276 0.60 -18.61 -3.70
N ASP A 277 1.28 -19.75 -3.83
CA ASP A 277 0.67 -21.06 -3.68
C ASP A 277 1.63 -21.97 -2.91
N GLY A 278 1.27 -22.29 -1.66
CA GLY A 278 1.91 -23.34 -0.87
C GLY A 278 3.41 -23.15 -0.65
N GLY A 279 3.85 -21.94 -0.27
CA GLY A 279 5.26 -21.66 0.04
C GLY A 279 6.05 -20.90 -1.03
N GLN A 280 5.44 -20.60 -2.18
CA GLN A 280 6.17 -20.07 -3.33
C GLN A 280 5.36 -19.01 -4.09
N TRP A 281 6.03 -17.93 -4.49
CA TRP A 281 5.49 -16.93 -5.41
C TRP A 281 5.65 -17.39 -6.87
N TYR A 282 4.66 -17.04 -7.68
CA TYR A 282 4.60 -17.28 -9.12
C TYR A 282 4.14 -16.02 -9.86
N ARG A 283 4.50 -15.92 -11.14
CA ARG A 283 4.01 -14.90 -12.06
C ARG A 283 3.78 -15.46 -13.46
N GLY A 284 2.92 -14.81 -14.22
CA GLY A 284 2.82 -14.99 -15.68
C GLY A 284 3.86 -14.14 -16.40
N GLU A 285 3.42 -13.37 -17.40
CA GLU A 285 4.29 -12.41 -18.11
C GLU A 285 4.49 -11.07 -17.36
N SER A 286 4.13 -11.00 -16.07
CA SER A 286 4.39 -9.80 -15.27
C SER A 286 5.89 -9.50 -15.24
N ALA A 287 6.27 -8.22 -15.26
CA ALA A 287 7.66 -7.81 -15.12
C ALA A 287 8.25 -8.29 -13.76
N PRO A 288 9.58 -8.45 -13.66
CA PRO A 288 10.23 -8.72 -12.38
C PRO A 288 9.88 -7.67 -11.33
N MET A 289 9.87 -8.07 -10.06
CA MET A 289 9.44 -7.22 -8.96
C MET A 289 10.20 -5.88 -8.84
N PRO A 290 11.51 -5.79 -9.11
CA PRO A 290 12.21 -4.50 -9.09
C PRO A 290 11.63 -3.46 -10.05
N GLU A 291 11.07 -3.87 -11.19
CA GLU A 291 10.40 -2.98 -12.15
C GLU A 291 9.01 -2.56 -11.66
N CYS A 292 8.44 -3.30 -10.72
CA CYS A 292 7.14 -3.03 -10.09
C CYS A 292 7.26 -2.25 -8.78
N ALA A 293 8.48 -1.94 -8.31
CA ALA A 293 8.73 -1.47 -6.94
C ALA A 293 7.98 -0.18 -6.56
N ALA A 294 7.72 0.72 -7.52
CA ALA A 294 6.96 1.95 -7.29
C ALA A 294 5.51 1.69 -6.84
N ALA A 295 4.96 0.51 -7.15
CA ALA A 295 3.62 0.10 -6.79
C ALA A 295 3.55 -0.67 -5.46
N LEU A 296 4.67 -0.85 -4.75
CA LEU A 296 4.70 -1.52 -3.46
C LEU A 296 5.12 -0.58 -2.33
N PRO A 297 4.58 -0.78 -1.10
CA PRO A 297 5.19 -0.22 0.08
C PRO A 297 6.59 -0.83 0.28
N ALA A 298 7.46 -0.16 1.03
CA ALA A 298 8.87 -0.53 1.17
C ALA A 298 9.11 -1.77 2.07
N VAL A 299 8.59 -2.94 1.66
CA VAL A 299 8.52 -4.19 2.44
C VAL A 299 9.72 -5.13 2.25
N TRP A 300 10.75 -4.70 1.53
CA TRP A 300 11.84 -5.55 1.03
C TRP A 300 12.69 -6.17 2.13
N THR A 301 13.07 -5.39 3.14
CA THR A 301 13.91 -5.82 4.25
C THR A 301 13.40 -5.24 5.56
N ALA A 302 13.77 -5.85 6.68
CA ALA A 302 13.40 -5.33 8.01
C ALA A 302 14.00 -3.95 8.26
N ASP A 303 15.26 -3.73 7.86
CA ASP A 303 15.94 -2.42 7.91
C ASP A 303 15.20 -1.34 7.11
N THR A 304 14.79 -1.66 5.87
CA THR A 304 14.04 -0.71 5.04
C THR A 304 12.72 -0.32 5.69
N VAL A 305 11.99 -1.28 6.27
CA VAL A 305 10.73 -1.01 6.97
C VAL A 305 10.98 -0.15 8.22
N ALA A 306 11.97 -0.52 9.04
CA ALA A 306 12.31 0.22 10.26
C ALA A 306 12.70 1.68 9.95
N ARG A 307 13.48 1.92 8.88
CA ARG A 307 13.81 3.27 8.42
C ARG A 307 12.60 4.08 7.99
N VAL A 308 11.69 3.50 7.19
CA VAL A 308 10.46 4.21 6.78
C VAL A 308 9.58 4.52 7.99
N VAL A 309 9.47 3.60 8.94
CA VAL A 309 8.76 3.85 10.21
C VAL A 309 9.40 5.02 10.96
N ALA A 310 10.73 5.08 11.01
CA ALA A 310 11.46 6.15 11.68
C ALA A 310 11.26 7.53 11.02
N ASP A 311 11.24 7.56 9.69
CA ASP A 311 10.99 8.78 8.93
C ASP A 311 9.57 9.29 9.12
N VAL A 312 8.57 8.40 9.15
CA VAL A 312 7.15 8.76 9.28
C VAL A 312 6.81 9.27 10.67
N VAL A 313 7.40 8.69 11.71
CA VAL A 313 7.08 8.96 13.13
C VAL A 313 7.93 10.10 13.71
N GLU A 314 8.88 10.66 12.94
CA GLU A 314 9.75 11.78 13.32
C GLU A 314 10.60 11.52 14.60
N ASN A 315 11.55 10.59 14.52
CA ASN A 315 12.55 10.20 15.55
C ASN A 315 12.13 9.16 16.61
N PRO A 316 11.61 7.97 16.25
CA PRO A 316 11.66 6.84 17.16
C PRO A 316 13.10 6.33 17.31
N SER A 317 13.38 5.63 18.41
CA SER A 317 14.63 4.85 18.52
C SER A 317 14.68 3.82 17.39
N PRO A 318 15.75 3.77 16.56
CA PRO A 318 15.88 2.76 15.50
C PRO A 318 15.68 1.33 16.00
N ASP A 319 16.19 1.02 17.20
CA ASP A 319 16.05 -0.28 17.86
C ASP A 319 14.59 -0.65 18.14
N ALA A 320 13.73 0.34 18.43
CA ALA A 320 12.31 0.12 18.68
C ALA A 320 11.57 -0.24 17.39
N ALA A 321 11.88 0.44 16.28
CA ALA A 321 11.29 0.15 14.98
C ALA A 321 11.69 -1.26 14.48
N GLU A 322 12.96 -1.64 14.62
CA GLU A 322 13.43 -2.99 14.31
C GLU A 322 12.77 -4.06 15.19
N SER A 323 12.60 -3.77 16.48
CA SER A 323 11.91 -4.66 17.41
C SER A 323 10.45 -4.86 17.04
N LEU A 324 9.75 -3.79 16.62
CA LEU A 324 8.36 -3.89 16.16
C LEU A 324 8.25 -4.71 14.87
N VAL A 325 9.16 -4.53 13.92
CA VAL A 325 9.21 -5.35 12.70
C VAL A 325 9.42 -6.83 13.05
N SER A 326 10.34 -7.12 13.97
CA SER A 326 10.61 -8.47 14.44
C SER A 326 9.39 -9.08 15.13
N ALA A 327 8.72 -8.33 16.00
CA ALA A 327 7.50 -8.76 16.69
C ALA A 327 6.34 -9.02 15.71
N ALA A 328 6.19 -8.19 14.67
CA ALA A 328 5.18 -8.39 13.63
C ALA A 328 5.45 -9.64 12.80
N GLN A 329 6.70 -9.85 12.37
CA GLN A 329 7.08 -11.08 11.65
C GLN A 329 6.92 -12.35 12.53
N ALA A 330 6.94 -12.17 13.85
CA ALA A 330 6.68 -13.19 14.86
C ALA A 330 5.19 -13.39 15.20
N ALA A 331 4.28 -12.57 14.66
CA ALA A 331 2.87 -12.48 15.08
C ALA A 331 2.72 -12.31 16.61
N ALA A 332 3.53 -11.42 17.17
CA ALA A 332 3.67 -11.20 18.60
C ALA A 332 3.65 -9.70 18.97
N VAL A 333 2.96 -8.88 18.18
CA VAL A 333 2.88 -7.44 18.43
C VAL A 333 2.10 -7.16 19.71
N THR A 334 2.65 -6.32 20.57
CA THR A 334 1.98 -5.84 21.79
C THR A 334 1.71 -4.34 21.71
N ARG A 335 0.83 -3.83 22.58
CA ARG A 335 0.58 -2.39 22.69
C ARG A 335 1.85 -1.63 23.04
N GLU A 336 2.65 -2.18 23.94
CA GLU A 336 3.89 -1.57 24.41
C GLU A 336 4.89 -1.45 23.26
N ALA A 337 5.01 -2.46 22.41
CA ALA A 337 5.89 -2.41 21.24
C ALA A 337 5.48 -1.29 20.27
N VAL A 338 4.18 -1.08 20.06
CA VAL A 338 3.68 0.03 19.24
C VAL A 338 3.98 1.37 19.90
N VAL A 339 3.65 1.54 21.19
CA VAL A 339 3.89 2.78 21.95
C VAL A 339 5.38 3.16 22.01
N GLN A 340 6.28 2.18 22.12
CA GLN A 340 7.73 2.43 22.10
C GLN A 340 8.21 3.04 20.78
N VAL A 341 7.52 2.76 19.68
CA VAL A 341 7.81 3.33 18.37
C VAL A 341 7.10 4.67 18.21
N VAL A 342 5.77 4.69 18.36
CA VAL A 342 4.98 5.87 17.95
C VAL A 342 4.83 6.94 19.04
N GLY A 343 5.20 6.63 20.28
CA GLY A 343 4.90 7.46 21.45
C GLY A 343 3.49 7.24 21.99
N ASP A 344 3.15 7.97 23.06
CA ASP A 344 1.83 7.94 23.72
C ASP A 344 1.27 9.36 23.93
N ASP A 345 1.67 10.32 23.06
CA ASP A 345 1.08 11.66 23.07
C ASP A 345 -0.29 11.65 22.37
N SER A 346 -1.16 12.54 22.81
CA SER A 346 -2.50 12.83 22.29
C SER A 346 -2.59 13.07 20.77
N ARG A 347 -1.47 13.37 20.10
CA ARG A 347 -1.39 13.58 18.65
C ARG A 347 -1.26 12.29 17.85
N VAL A 348 -1.02 11.16 18.51
CA VAL A 348 -0.74 9.87 17.89
C VAL A 348 -1.90 8.91 18.10
N ASP A 349 -2.40 8.32 17.02
CA ASP A 349 -3.48 7.32 17.04
C ASP A 349 -2.92 5.91 17.30
N VAL A 350 -2.48 5.67 18.54
CA VAL A 350 -2.04 4.35 19.00
C VAL A 350 -3.14 3.28 18.81
N PRO A 351 -4.43 3.51 19.16
CA PRO A 351 -5.48 2.53 18.91
C PRO A 351 -5.64 2.15 17.43
N GLY A 352 -5.64 3.13 16.52
CA GLY A 352 -5.71 2.90 15.08
C GLY A 352 -4.50 2.12 14.55
N ALA A 353 -3.31 2.45 15.04
CA ALA A 353 -2.07 1.74 14.75
C ALA A 353 -2.13 0.26 15.17
N LEU A 354 -2.53 -0.01 16.42
CA LEU A 354 -2.75 -1.38 16.90
C LEU A 354 -3.81 -2.13 16.08
N PHE A 355 -4.87 -1.44 15.68
CA PHE A 355 -5.95 -2.07 14.91
C PHE A 355 -5.47 -2.60 13.55
N GLN A 356 -4.45 -1.99 12.93
CA GLN A 356 -3.83 -2.55 11.72
C GLN A 356 -3.23 -3.94 11.96
N PHE A 357 -2.61 -4.17 13.12
CA PHE A 357 -2.07 -5.48 13.50
C PHE A 357 -3.16 -6.48 13.90
N VAL A 358 -4.26 -6.02 14.50
CA VAL A 358 -5.45 -6.85 14.78
C VAL A 358 -6.02 -7.39 13.47
N LEU A 359 -6.26 -6.51 12.49
CA LEU A 359 -6.78 -6.90 11.17
C LEU A 359 -5.82 -7.83 10.41
N ALA A 360 -4.52 -7.70 10.68
CA ALA A 360 -3.49 -8.55 10.12
C ALA A 360 -3.34 -9.91 10.84
N ASP A 361 -4.00 -10.12 11.99
CA ASP A 361 -3.80 -11.27 12.87
C ASP A 361 -2.34 -11.43 13.35
N LEU A 362 -1.72 -10.30 13.72
CA LEU A 362 -0.30 -10.23 14.14
C LEU A 362 -0.11 -9.80 15.60
N ILE A 363 -1.20 -9.50 16.29
CA ILE A 363 -1.16 -9.27 17.73
C ILE A 363 -0.71 -10.57 18.39
N ALA A 364 0.08 -10.46 19.46
CA ALA A 364 0.35 -11.60 20.32
C ALA A 364 -0.99 -12.20 20.76
N GLY A 365 -1.35 -13.34 20.15
CA GLY A 365 -2.62 -13.97 20.45
C GLY A 365 -2.71 -14.19 21.95
N GLU A 366 -3.89 -13.96 22.52
CA GLU A 366 -4.29 -14.65 23.74
C GLU A 366 -4.41 -16.16 23.40
N VAL A 367 -3.28 -16.82 23.15
CA VAL A 367 -3.14 -18.16 23.70
C VAL A 367 -3.38 -17.90 25.18
N ALA A 368 -4.42 -18.50 25.77
CA ALA A 368 -4.61 -18.52 27.22
C ALA A 368 -3.37 -19.21 27.80
N GLY A 369 -2.28 -18.46 27.89
CA GLY A 369 -0.99 -18.93 28.28
C GLY A 369 -1.11 -19.41 29.70
N ILE A 370 -0.36 -20.45 30.02
CA ILE A 370 -0.24 -20.92 31.39
C ILE A 370 0.07 -19.74 32.31
N GLY A 371 -0.59 -19.68 33.47
CA GLY A 371 -0.37 -18.60 34.42
C GLY A 371 1.03 -18.69 35.06
N GLU A 372 1.49 -17.61 35.71
CA GLU A 372 2.78 -17.58 36.42
C GLU A 372 2.93 -18.76 37.40
N ALA A 373 1.87 -19.06 38.16
CA ALA A 373 1.83 -20.15 39.13
C ALA A 373 1.98 -21.53 38.45
N GLU A 374 1.44 -21.69 37.26
CA GLU A 374 1.51 -22.93 36.48
C GLU A 374 2.89 -23.09 35.83
N ALA A 375 3.48 -22.02 35.31
CA ALA A 375 4.86 -22.02 34.83
C ALA A 375 5.86 -22.39 35.94
N LEU A 376 5.70 -21.79 37.13
CA LEU A 376 6.50 -22.14 38.31
C LEU A 376 6.30 -23.61 38.72
N LYS A 377 5.07 -24.12 38.65
CA LYS A 377 4.78 -25.54 38.94
C LYS A 377 5.47 -26.46 37.94
N LEU A 378 5.34 -26.21 36.64
CA LEU A 378 5.94 -27.02 35.57
C LEU A 378 7.46 -27.10 35.68
N VAL A 379 8.12 -25.99 36.02
CA VAL A 379 9.58 -26.00 36.23
C VAL A 379 9.97 -26.78 37.48
N ARG A 380 9.21 -26.65 38.58
CA ARG A 380 9.47 -27.44 39.80
C ARG A 380 9.30 -28.93 39.55
N ASP A 381 8.27 -29.32 38.82
CA ASP A 381 7.99 -30.72 38.49
C ASP A 381 9.07 -31.24 37.54
N HIS A 382 9.45 -30.48 36.51
CA HIS A 382 10.56 -30.80 35.60
C HIS A 382 11.90 -30.99 36.33
N ILE A 383 12.22 -30.14 37.31
CA ILE A 383 13.44 -30.25 38.11
C ILE A 383 13.44 -31.53 38.94
N ARG A 384 12.32 -31.87 39.58
CA ARG A 384 12.17 -33.08 40.38
C ARG A 384 12.26 -34.34 39.54
N GLU A 385 11.58 -34.37 38.39
CA GLU A 385 11.57 -35.52 37.47
C GLU A 385 12.95 -35.80 36.88
N ARG A 386 13.73 -34.74 36.57
CA ARG A 386 15.07 -34.85 35.98
C ARG A 386 16.18 -34.99 37.03
N GLY A 387 15.86 -34.83 38.32
CA GLY A 387 16.82 -34.98 39.42
C GLY A 387 17.93 -33.94 39.40
N TYR A 388 17.66 -32.69 39.02
CA TYR A 388 18.69 -31.64 39.07
C TYR A 388 19.03 -31.30 40.52
N ASP A 389 20.31 -31.04 40.76
CA ASP A 389 20.77 -30.53 42.06
C ASP A 389 20.25 -29.11 42.27
N THR A 390 19.62 -28.88 43.42
CA THR A 390 19.06 -27.58 43.83
C THR A 390 19.64 -27.10 45.15
N ALA A 391 20.77 -27.68 45.61
CA ALA A 391 21.40 -27.32 46.89
C ALA A 391 21.69 -25.81 46.98
N ASP A 392 22.06 -25.19 45.86
CA ASP A 392 22.43 -23.76 45.79
C ASP A 392 21.26 -22.82 45.40
N PHE A 393 20.07 -23.37 45.15
CA PHE A 393 18.88 -22.58 44.80
C PHE A 393 17.56 -23.30 45.17
N PRO A 394 16.91 -22.94 46.28
CA PRO A 394 15.63 -23.53 46.68
C PRO A 394 14.53 -23.33 45.64
N LEU A 395 13.75 -24.37 45.35
CA LEU A 395 12.62 -24.31 44.40
C LEU A 395 11.53 -23.29 44.77
N THR A 396 11.49 -22.87 46.04
CA THR A 396 10.59 -21.84 46.56
C THR A 396 11.06 -20.42 46.21
N SER A 397 12.34 -20.21 45.89
CA SER A 397 12.87 -18.90 45.53
C SER A 397 12.71 -18.55 44.04
N LEU A 398 12.31 -19.51 43.19
CA LEU A 398 12.12 -19.28 41.76
C LEU A 398 11.19 -18.10 41.48
N ARG A 399 11.53 -17.33 40.45
CA ARG A 399 10.74 -16.21 39.91
C ARG A 399 10.51 -16.45 38.44
N ALA A 400 9.28 -16.20 38.01
CA ALA A 400 8.89 -16.26 36.62
C ALA A 400 8.79 -14.83 36.05
N THR A 401 9.27 -14.64 34.84
CA THR A 401 9.18 -13.39 34.09
C THR A 401 8.55 -13.70 32.74
N ARG A 402 7.50 -12.97 32.37
CA ARG A 402 6.79 -13.18 31.11
C ARG A 402 7.72 -12.91 29.93
N VAL A 403 7.64 -13.75 28.90
CA VAL A 403 8.27 -13.56 27.59
C VAL A 403 7.20 -13.71 26.50
N SER A 404 7.54 -13.34 25.27
CA SER A 404 6.67 -13.28 24.08
C SER A 404 5.72 -14.49 23.91
N VAL A 405 6.20 -15.72 24.14
CA VAL A 405 5.41 -16.97 23.97
C VAL A 405 5.52 -17.93 25.17
N GLY A 406 5.74 -17.38 26.38
CA GLY A 406 5.97 -18.20 27.56
C GLY A 406 6.47 -17.47 28.80
N TRP A 407 7.18 -18.19 29.66
CA TRP A 407 7.76 -17.68 30.91
C TRP A 407 9.22 -18.08 31.02
N MET A 408 10.08 -17.14 31.38
CA MET A 408 11.44 -17.42 31.84
C MET A 408 11.41 -17.60 33.35
N VAL A 409 11.88 -18.75 33.85
CA VAL A 409 11.93 -19.08 35.27
C VAL A 409 13.38 -19.22 35.73
N ARG A 410 13.76 -18.46 36.74
CA ARG A 410 15.12 -18.47 37.31
C ARG A 410 15.11 -18.21 38.81
N SER A 411 16.18 -18.59 39.51
CA SER A 411 16.40 -18.18 40.90
C SER A 411 16.97 -16.76 40.96
N PRO A 412 16.42 -15.85 41.78
CA PRO A 412 16.96 -14.51 41.95
C PRO A 412 18.38 -14.56 42.53
N VAL A 413 19.23 -13.64 42.09
CA VAL A 413 20.61 -13.48 42.57
C VAL A 413 20.60 -12.34 43.60
N PRO A 414 21.11 -12.55 44.84
CA PRO A 414 21.31 -11.45 45.78
C PRO A 414 22.30 -10.41 45.24
N ASP A 415 22.12 -9.15 45.62
CA ASP A 415 23.07 -8.09 45.23
C ASP A 415 24.50 -8.44 45.69
N ASN A 416 25.48 -8.24 44.80
CA ASN A 416 26.92 -8.56 44.93
C ASN A 416 27.40 -10.01 44.69
N ASP A 417 26.58 -10.91 44.14
CA ASP A 417 27.03 -12.27 43.79
C ASP A 417 27.01 -12.56 42.28
N ILE A 418 28.05 -13.25 41.77
CA ILE A 418 28.08 -13.75 40.39
C ILE A 418 27.62 -15.20 40.41
N ALA A 419 26.38 -15.43 39.95
CA ALA A 419 25.80 -16.76 39.88
C ALA A 419 26.37 -17.56 38.67
N LEU A 420 27.54 -18.16 38.85
CA LEU A 420 28.03 -19.22 37.96
C LEU A 420 27.16 -20.47 38.17
N ASP A 421 26.70 -21.07 37.07
CA ASP A 421 26.01 -22.37 37.01
C ASP A 421 24.52 -22.45 37.43
N ARG A 422 23.81 -21.32 37.57
CA ARG A 422 22.34 -21.36 37.81
C ARG A 422 21.55 -21.58 36.53
N ALA A 423 20.75 -22.64 36.51
CA ALA A 423 19.91 -22.99 35.36
C ALA A 423 18.78 -21.99 35.14
N VAL A 424 18.62 -21.53 33.90
CA VAL A 424 17.47 -20.75 33.43
C VAL A 424 16.53 -21.68 32.67
N PHE A 425 15.26 -21.66 33.02
CA PHE A 425 14.22 -22.45 32.36
C PHE A 425 13.29 -21.54 31.56
N TYR A 426 12.81 -22.04 30.44
CA TYR A 426 11.79 -21.40 29.62
C TYR A 426 10.60 -22.33 29.53
N VAL A 427 9.40 -21.81 29.81
CA VAL A 427 8.15 -22.56 29.75
C VAL A 427 7.30 -21.95 28.67
N ALA A 428 7.01 -22.69 27.61
CA ALA A 428 6.19 -22.18 26.52
C ALA A 428 4.72 -22.17 26.93
N ASP A 429 3.90 -21.35 26.26
CA ASP A 429 2.47 -21.25 26.56
C ASP A 429 1.70 -22.56 26.29
N ASP A 430 2.31 -23.51 25.57
CA ASP A 430 1.82 -24.90 25.39
C ASP A 430 2.26 -25.86 26.52
N GLY A 431 2.90 -25.34 27.58
CA GLY A 431 3.34 -26.09 28.76
C GLY A 431 4.72 -26.76 28.63
N VAL A 432 5.43 -26.60 27.51
CA VAL A 432 6.74 -27.25 27.31
C VAL A 432 7.84 -26.52 28.07
N VAL A 433 8.61 -27.25 28.89
CA VAL A 433 9.76 -26.73 29.64
C VAL A 433 11.07 -27.03 28.91
N GLU A 434 11.86 -25.99 28.64
CA GLU A 434 13.19 -26.05 28.03
C GLU A 434 14.24 -25.45 29.00
N ARG A 435 15.39 -26.11 29.16
CA ARG A 435 16.51 -25.59 29.96
C ARG A 435 17.51 -24.88 29.04
N SER A 436 17.90 -23.67 29.40
CA SER A 436 18.99 -22.95 28.76
C SER A 436 20.32 -23.23 29.46
N SER A 437 21.39 -23.38 28.67
CA SER A 437 22.77 -23.41 29.17
C SER A 437 23.36 -22.01 29.16
N THR A 438 24.20 -21.69 30.14
CA THR A 438 24.85 -20.38 30.34
C THR A 438 25.79 -19.96 29.19
N SER A 439 26.00 -20.83 28.19
CA SER A 439 26.86 -20.62 27.02
C SER A 439 26.18 -19.98 25.81
N VAL A 440 24.85 -19.81 25.82
CA VAL A 440 24.09 -19.22 24.69
C VAL A 440 23.56 -17.83 25.10
N PRO A 441 23.77 -16.77 24.28
CA PRO A 441 23.16 -15.47 24.53
C PRO A 441 21.64 -15.55 24.67
N LEU A 442 21.09 -14.84 25.67
CA LEU A 442 19.67 -14.87 26.02
C LEU A 442 18.76 -14.59 24.81
N SER A 443 19.12 -13.60 24.00
CA SER A 443 18.39 -13.18 22.80
C SER A 443 18.29 -14.29 21.74
N VAL A 444 19.38 -15.03 21.53
CA VAL A 444 19.44 -16.16 20.59
C VAL A 444 18.55 -17.29 21.09
N PHE A 445 18.60 -17.60 22.39
CA PHE A 445 17.78 -18.66 22.97
C PHE A 445 16.29 -18.36 22.90
N VAL A 446 15.87 -17.13 23.21
CA VAL A 446 14.45 -16.70 23.14
C VAL A 446 13.92 -16.80 21.71
N THR A 447 14.70 -16.36 20.72
CA THR A 447 14.33 -16.45 19.30
C THR A 447 14.12 -17.90 18.85
N ASP A 448 15.04 -18.78 19.25
CA ASP A 448 14.97 -20.21 18.93
C ASP A 448 13.82 -20.93 19.65
N PHE A 449 13.57 -20.55 20.90
CA PHE A 449 12.45 -21.03 21.71
C PHE A 449 11.11 -20.65 21.08
N GLU A 450 10.96 -19.42 20.62
CA GLU A 450 9.78 -18.96 19.88
C GLU A 450 9.55 -19.74 18.59
N ARG A 451 10.62 -19.94 17.82
CA ARG A 451 10.56 -20.73 16.58
C ARG A 451 10.08 -22.15 16.86
N ARG A 452 10.60 -22.80 17.92
CA ARG A 452 10.17 -24.16 18.32
C ARG A 452 8.73 -24.21 18.79
N PHE A 453 8.28 -23.24 19.58
CA PHE A 453 6.87 -23.12 19.97
C PHE A 453 5.96 -23.03 18.75
N ARG A 454 6.28 -22.16 17.79
CA ARG A 454 5.49 -22.01 16.55
C ARG A 454 5.47 -23.29 15.70
N LEU A 455 6.57 -24.04 15.63
CA LEU A 455 6.58 -25.34 14.94
C LEU A 455 5.62 -26.35 15.60
N ARG A 456 5.48 -26.32 16.92
CA ARG A 456 4.57 -27.23 17.66
C ARG A 456 3.11 -26.82 17.54
N VAL A 457 2.82 -25.52 17.63
CA VAL A 457 1.45 -25.00 17.54
C VAL A 457 0.95 -24.98 16.08
N GLY A 458 1.82 -24.65 15.12
CA GLY A 458 1.49 -24.61 13.69
C GLY A 458 1.29 -25.98 13.04
N GLY A 459 1.68 -27.08 13.69
CA GLY A 459 1.41 -28.46 13.25
C GLY A 459 0.09 -29.05 13.76
N ARG A 460 -0.72 -28.28 14.49
CA ARG A 460 -1.98 -28.72 15.13
C ARG A 460 -3.26 -28.21 14.45
N ILE A 461 -3.19 -27.77 13.19
CA ILE A 461 -4.37 -27.38 12.39
C ILE A 461 -4.74 -28.49 11.42
#